data_AF-A0A961JRI1-F1
#
_entry.id   AF-A0A961JRI1-F1
#
_cell.length_a   1.000
_cell.length_b   1.000
_cell.length_c   1.000
_cell.angle_alpha   90.00
_cell.angle_beta   90.00
_cell.angle_gamma   90.00
#
_symmetry.space_group_name_H-M   'P 1'
#
loop_
_entity.id
_entity.type
_entity.pdbx_description
1 polymer ?
#
loop_
_entity_poly.entity_id
_entity_poly.type
_entity_poly.pdbx_seq_one_letter_code
_entity_poly.pdbx_strand_id
1 'polypeptide(L)' 'LIAVGYNAGPGRVTQWIERYGDPRSANVDVVDWIESIPFDETQTYVMRVTESLPNYRARRTGETGPVRFTDELKQR' A
#
# COMPACT_ATOMS: atom_id res chain seq x y z
N LEU A 1 3.50 2.72 -1.20
CA LEU A 1 3.69 4.16 -1.55
C LEU A 1 3.68 4.44 -3.06
N ILE A 2 4.29 3.61 -3.91
CA ILE A 2 4.31 3.83 -5.37
C ILE A 2 2.89 3.92 -5.96
N ALA A 3 1.99 3.00 -5.63
CA ALA A 3 0.60 3.03 -6.09
C ALA A 3 -0.13 4.32 -5.69
N VAL A 4 0.09 4.77 -4.44
CA VAL A 4 -0.45 6.03 -3.92
C VAL A 4 0.08 7.21 -4.74
N GLY A 5 1.40 7.28 -4.96
CA GLY A 5 2.04 8.35 -5.72
C GLY A 5 1.65 8.36 -7.20
N TYR A 6 1.36 7.20 -7.78
CA TYR A 6 0.90 7.07 -9.15
C TYR A 6 -0.51 7.64 -9.34
N ASN A 7 -1.43 7.39 -8.41
CA ASN A 7 -2.81 7.88 -8.51
C ASN A 7 -3.00 9.31 -7.93
N ALA A 8 -2.41 9.61 -6.77
CA ALA A 8 -2.60 10.89 -6.06
C ALA A 8 -1.51 11.94 -6.37
N GLY A 9 -0.42 11.53 -7.00
CA GLY A 9 0.78 12.35 -7.22
C GLY A 9 1.77 12.32 -6.04
N PRO A 10 3.08 12.48 -6.31
CA PRO A 10 4.12 12.35 -5.29
C PRO A 10 4.03 13.39 -4.17
N GLY A 11 3.57 14.62 -4.48
CA GLY A 11 3.43 15.67 -3.48
C GLY A 11 2.42 15.33 -2.38
N ARG A 12 1.31 14.65 -2.73
CA ARG A 12 0.32 14.20 -1.73
C ARG A 12 0.86 13.10 -0.84
N VAL A 13 1.65 12.18 -1.40
CA VAL A 13 2.30 11.12 -0.62
C VAL A 13 3.20 11.72 0.45
N THR A 14 4.03 12.71 0.10
CA THR A 14 4.89 13.40 1.07
C THR A 14 4.06 14.06 2.18
N GLN A 15 3.01 14.81 1.82
CA GLN A 15 2.14 15.47 2.81
C GLN A 15 1.47 14.46 3.76
N TRP A 16 1.03 13.31 3.26
CA TRP A 16 0.40 12.29 4.10
C TRP A 16 1.41 11.54 4.97
N ILE A 17 2.64 11.33 4.49
CA ILE A 17 3.72 10.79 5.33
C ILE A 17 4.06 11.77 6.46
N GLU A 18 4.11 13.07 6.19
CA GLU A 18 4.33 14.10 7.22
C GLU A 18 3.18 14.14 8.24
N ARG A 19 1.94 13.95 7.79
CA ARG A 19 0.74 14.07 8.63
C ARG A 19 0.42 12.81 9.44
N TYR A 20 0.55 11.64 8.84
CA TYR A 20 0.11 10.35 9.41
C TYR A 20 1.29 9.43 9.77
N GLY A 21 2.52 9.88 9.53
CA GLY A 21 3.73 9.07 9.68
C GLY A 21 4.02 8.24 8.43
N ASP A 22 5.24 7.71 8.37
CA ASP A 22 5.66 6.82 7.30
C ASP A 22 5.05 5.42 7.51
N PRO A 23 4.21 4.90 6.60
CA PRO A 23 3.58 3.58 6.74
C PRO A 23 4.58 2.41 6.69
N ARG A 24 5.84 2.68 6.34
CA ARG A 24 6.95 1.70 6.42
C ARG A 24 7.57 1.62 7.82
N SER A 25 7.24 2.57 8.69
CA SER A 25 7.69 2.56 10.09
C SER A 25 6.95 1.48 10.87
N ALA A 26 7.64 0.81 11.79
CA ALA A 26 7.02 -0.19 12.67
C ALA A 26 5.93 0.40 13.58
N ASN A 27 5.98 1.71 13.83
CA ASN A 27 5.04 2.43 14.71
C ASN A 27 3.79 2.94 13.98
N VAL A 28 3.66 2.69 12.68
CA VAL A 28 2.50 3.09 11.88
C VAL A 28 1.78 1.83 11.40
N ASP A 29 0.49 1.75 11.65
CA ASP A 29 -0.35 0.73 11.04
C ASP A 29 -0.62 1.11 9.58
N VAL A 30 -0.21 0.23 8.66
CA VAL A 30 -0.34 0.48 7.23
C VAL A 30 -1.79 0.44 6.76
N VAL A 31 -2.65 -0.34 7.43
CA VAL A 31 -4.08 -0.41 7.13
C VAL A 31 -4.73 0.91 7.51
N ASP A 32 -4.55 1.36 8.76
CA ASP A 32 -5.07 2.65 9.22
C ASP A 32 -4.53 3.82 8.37
N TRP A 33 -3.27 3.73 7.95
CA TRP A 33 -2.69 4.74 7.06
C TRP A 33 -3.38 4.78 5.70
N ILE A 34 -3.69 3.62 5.09
CA ILE A 34 -4.46 3.57 3.82
C ILE A 34 -5.88 4.10 4.06
N GLU A 35 -6.52 3.73 5.17
CA GLU A 35 -7.87 4.19 5.53
C GLU A 35 -7.93 5.71 5.76
N SER A 36 -6.81 6.34 6.14
CA SER A 36 -6.70 7.79 6.34
C SER A 36 -6.59 8.63 5.04
N ILE A 37 -6.46 7.98 3.88
CA ILE A 37 -6.40 8.66 2.58
C ILE A 37 -7.74 9.34 2.30
N PRO A 38 -7.78 10.67 2.07
CA PRO A 38 -9.03 11.44 2.00
C PRO A 38 -9.75 11.35 0.63
N PHE A 39 -9.24 10.53 -0.29
CA PHE A 39 -9.80 10.37 -1.63
C PHE A 39 -10.22 8.91 -1.82
N ASP A 40 -11.52 8.66 -1.86
CA ASP A 40 -12.09 7.31 -1.99
C ASP A 40 -11.55 6.57 -3.22
N GLU A 41 -11.35 7.29 -4.33
CA GLU A 41 -10.76 6.73 -5.56
C GLU A 41 -9.32 6.24 -5.29
N THR A 42 -8.50 7.07 -4.64
CA THR A 42 -7.11 6.71 -4.32
C THR A 42 -7.07 5.57 -3.31
N GLN A 43 -7.91 5.60 -2.29
CA GLN A 43 -8.01 4.53 -1.30
C GLN A 43 -8.36 3.21 -2.00
N THR A 44 -9.43 3.20 -2.80
CA THR A 44 -9.87 2.04 -3.59
C THR A 44 -8.77 1.55 -4.53
N TYR A 45 -8.12 2.46 -5.26
CA TYR A 45 -7.04 2.11 -6.18
C TYR A 45 -5.87 1.42 -5.46
N VAL A 46 -5.44 1.95 -4.32
CA VAL A 46 -4.35 1.39 -3.52
C VAL A 46 -4.72 0.01 -2.99
N MET A 47 -5.93 -0.18 -2.49
CA MET A 47 -6.43 -1.50 -2.06
C MET A 47 -6.41 -2.50 -3.22
N ARG A 48 -6.98 -2.15 -4.38
CA ARG A 48 -7.02 -3.06 -5.55
C ARG A 48 -5.65 -3.45 -6.07
N VAL A 49 -4.73 -2.48 -6.17
CA VAL A 49 -3.36 -2.75 -6.65
C VAL A 49 -2.65 -3.68 -5.67
N THR A 50 -2.75 -3.41 -4.36
CA THR A 50 -2.08 -4.23 -3.35
C THR A 50 -2.66 -5.64 -3.28
N GLU A 51 -3.98 -5.82 -3.34
CA GLU A 51 -4.68 -7.12 -3.42
C GLU A 51 -4.19 -7.98 -4.61
N SER A 52 -3.76 -7.33 -5.70
CA SER A 52 -3.27 -8.03 -6.88
C SER A 52 -1.83 -8.56 -6.74
N LEU A 53 -1.02 -8.04 -5.81
CA LEU A 53 0.41 -8.35 -5.72
C LEU A 53 0.71 -9.84 -5.48
N PRO A 54 0.06 -10.54 -4.51
CA PRO A 54 0.29 -11.97 -4.30
C PRO A 54 -0.06 -12.79 -5.54
N ASN A 55 -1.14 -12.42 -6.24
CA ASN A 55 -1.59 -13.10 -7.46
C ASN A 55 -0.55 -12.98 -8.58
N TYR A 56 -0.01 -11.78 -8.81
CA TYR A 56 1.03 -11.57 -9.80
C TYR A 56 2.34 -12.27 -9.43
N ARG A 57 2.72 -12.27 -8.14
CA ARG A 57 3.90 -12.99 -7.67
C ARG A 57 3.76 -14.50 -7.93
N ALA A 58 2.62 -15.08 -7.61
CA ALA A 58 2.35 -16.51 -7.84
C ALA A 58 2.39 -16.86 -9.34
N ARG A 59 1.76 -16.03 -10.19
CA ARG A 59 1.82 -16.22 -11.66
C ARG A 59 3.23 -16.10 -12.23
N ARG A 60 4.07 -15.24 -11.64
CA ARG A 60 5.45 -15.01 -12.11
C ARG A 60 6.41 -16.13 -11.69
N THR A 61 6.22 -16.69 -10.50
CA THR A 61 7.13 -17.68 -9.90
C THR A 61 6.66 -19.12 -10.10
N GLY A 62 5.35 -19.33 -10.33
CA GLY A 62 4.73 -20.65 -10.33
C GLY A 62 4.47 -21.20 -8.93
N GLU A 63 4.81 -20.44 -7.88
CA GLU A 63 4.70 -20.88 -6.48
C GLU A 63 3.52 -20.19 -5.79
N THR A 64 2.78 -20.94 -4.97
CA THR A 64 1.77 -20.41 -4.06
C THR A 64 2.24 -20.56 -2.62
N GLY A 65 1.79 -19.66 -1.75
CA GLY A 65 2.19 -19.64 -0.35
C GLY A 65 1.22 -18.86 0.53
N PRO A 66 1.44 -18.83 1.85
CA PRO A 66 0.60 -18.07 2.77
C PRO A 66 0.67 -16.57 2.44
N VAL A 67 -0.49 -15.96 2.25
CA VAL A 67 -0.60 -14.51 2.00
C VAL A 67 -0.49 -13.78 3.33
N ARG A 68 0.68 -13.22 3.61
CA ARG A 68 0.90 -12.33 4.77
C ARG A 68 0.75 -10.88 4.34
N PHE A 69 -0.49 -10.52 3.98
CA PHE A 69 -0.79 -9.28 3.27
C PHE A 69 -0.25 -8.02 3.97
N THR A 70 -0.45 -7.90 5.29
CA THR A 70 0.05 -6.76 6.07
C THR A 70 1.57 -6.67 6.07
N ASP A 71 2.27 -7.81 6.15
CA ASP A 71 3.73 -7.84 6.07
C ASP A 71 4.21 -7.38 4.69
N GLU A 72 3.52 -7.79 3.63
CA GLU A 72 3.83 -7.38 2.26
C GLU A 72 3.62 -5.89 2.02
N LEU A 73 2.60 -5.30 2.63
CA LEU A 73 2.35 -3.86 2.57
C LEU A 73 3.44 -3.03 3.28
N LYS A 74 4.09 -3.62 4.28
CA LYS A 74 5.22 -3.01 5.02
C LYS A 74 6.59 -3.29 4.36
N GLN A 75 6.67 -4.23 3.42
CA GLN A 75 7.91 -4.57 2.73
C GLN A 75 8.36 -3.43 1.78
N ARG A 76 9.68 -3.28 1.68
CA ARG A 76 10.38 -2.23 0.92
C ARG A 76 10.25 -2.37 -0.58
#